data_AF-A0A7C0Z689-F1
#
_entry.id   AF-A0A7C0Z689-F1
#
_cell.length_a   1.000
_cell.length_b   1.000
_cell.length_c   1.000
_cell.angle_alpha   90.00
_cell.angle_beta   90.00
_cell.angle_gamma   90.00
#
_symmetry.space_group_name_H-M   'P 1'
#
loop_
_entity.id
_entity.type
_entity.pdbx_description
1 polymer ?
#
loop_
_entity_poly.entity_id
_entity_poly.type
_entity_poly.pdbx_seq_one_letter_code
_entity_poly.pdbx_strand_id
1 'polypeptide(L)'
;MTYGFRRLLYASAFLLLIALSIGGIHLLRDAMGVPYPLMVVVSQSMVPTLGVGDLILVSSIGDFNKVEAAPPPDGDILVFERPGRPEEYIVHRAVEKYMEGDKWLFVTKGDNNPIEDHKPVSQDHVLGRVVGRIPILGYLPLLLKTRGGLGFILTLMLLILLSDILIPRRRGVKAGGMVSPLVLLTLLPAPLIYLILLRPGWEVEVELLALSTWYIGCPLIPLALDDDSSMILWLYHLVLSVIPIACDLTWRLYRITPSMWWYVSGSTVPVSLLLMKETPLYQEAFRHLLLFTLPGCLLFFASLTAKRRGLIPRAV
;
A
#
# COMPACT_ATOMS: atom_id res chain seq x y z
N MET A 1 -3.74 30.86 -25.50
CA MET A 1 -2.62 30.46 -24.63
C MET A 1 -1.63 29.66 -25.46
N THR A 2 -0.43 30.20 -25.67
CA THR A 2 0.64 29.57 -26.45
C THR A 2 1.05 28.24 -25.83
N TYR A 3 1.33 27.24 -26.67
CA TYR A 3 1.64 25.87 -26.28
C TYR A 3 2.81 25.78 -25.26
N GLY A 4 3.76 26.72 -25.34
CA GLY A 4 4.86 26.87 -24.38
C GLY A 4 4.40 27.24 -22.96
N PHE A 5 3.39 28.09 -22.81
CA PHE A 5 2.87 28.51 -21.50
C PHE A 5 2.21 27.34 -20.75
N ARG A 6 1.47 26.48 -21.46
CA ARG A 6 0.88 25.27 -20.86
C ARG A 6 1.93 24.26 -20.40
N ARG A 7 3.00 24.05 -21.18
CA ARG A 7 4.12 23.19 -20.79
C ARG A 7 4.83 23.72 -19.54
N LEU A 8 5.06 25.03 -19.48
CA LEU A 8 5.64 25.67 -18.31
C LEU A 8 4.76 25.49 -17.07
N LEU A 9 3.43 25.66 -17.21
CA LEU A 9 2.46 25.45 -16.15
C LEU A 9 2.47 24.00 -15.63
N TYR A 10 2.49 23.01 -16.51
CA TYR A 10 2.55 21.60 -16.11
C TYR A 10 3.88 21.25 -15.44
N ALA A 11 5.00 21.75 -15.96
CA ALA A 11 6.31 21.57 -15.34
C ALA A 11 6.37 22.22 -13.95
N SER A 12 5.87 23.45 -13.80
CA SER A 12 5.82 24.12 -12.51
C SER A 12 4.91 23.41 -11.51
N ALA A 13 3.75 22.92 -11.95
CA ALA A 13 2.84 22.15 -11.10
C ALA A 13 3.48 20.83 -10.65
N PHE A 14 4.18 20.15 -11.55
CA PHE A 14 4.91 18.91 -11.22
C PHE A 14 6.05 19.17 -10.22
N LEU A 15 6.85 20.22 -10.43
CA LEU A 15 7.90 20.61 -9.49
C LEU A 15 7.32 21.02 -8.13
N LEU A 16 6.18 21.73 -8.11
CA LEU A 16 5.48 22.07 -6.88
C LEU A 16 5.01 20.81 -6.14
N LEU A 17 4.45 19.82 -6.84
CA LEU A 17 4.04 18.55 -6.24
C LEU A 17 5.22 17.79 -5.63
N ILE A 18 6.37 17.77 -6.30
CA ILE A 18 7.61 17.18 -5.75
C ILE A 18 8.03 17.94 -4.50
N ALA A 19 8.08 19.28 -4.55
CA ALA A 19 8.46 20.11 -3.42
C ALA A 19 7.53 19.93 -2.22
N LEU A 20 6.21 19.87 -2.45
CA LEU A 20 5.21 19.61 -1.42
C LEU A 20 5.33 18.19 -0.84
N SER A 21 5.64 17.19 -1.67
CA SER A 21 5.82 15.82 -1.20
C SER A 21 7.05 15.70 -0.30
N ILE A 22 8.17 16.28 -0.72
CA ILE A 22 9.42 16.31 0.07
C ILE A 22 9.19 17.11 1.35
N GLY A 23 8.65 18.33 1.24
CA GLY A 23 8.35 19.19 2.39
C GLY A 23 7.38 18.55 3.38
N GLY A 24 6.35 17.86 2.88
CA GLY A 24 5.39 17.11 3.71
C GLY A 24 6.05 15.96 4.47
N ILE A 25 6.98 15.23 3.87
CA ILE A 25 7.74 14.17 4.56
C ILE A 25 8.62 14.75 5.66
N HIS A 26 9.30 15.88 5.41
CA HIS A 26 10.09 16.56 6.44
C HIS A 26 9.22 17.08 7.58
N LEU A 27 8.11 17.74 7.26
CA LEU A 27 7.14 18.20 8.25
C LEU A 27 6.60 17.04 9.09
N LEU A 28 6.32 15.90 8.47
CA LEU A 28 5.86 14.70 9.19
C LEU A 28 6.95 14.16 10.12
N ARG A 29 8.22 14.11 9.68
CA ARG A 29 9.34 13.68 10.54
C ARG A 29 9.47 14.58 11.77
N ASP A 30 9.41 15.89 11.58
CA ASP A 30 9.54 16.86 12.66
C ASP A 30 8.34 16.80 13.61
N ALA A 31 7.12 16.70 13.09
CA ALA A 31 5.90 16.61 13.88
C ALA A 31 5.83 15.33 14.72
N MET A 32 6.32 14.22 14.17
CA MET A 32 6.31 12.92 14.85
C MET A 32 7.56 12.69 15.72
N GLY A 33 8.60 13.51 15.56
CA GLY A 33 9.83 13.44 16.35
C GLY A 33 10.69 12.19 16.10
N VAL A 34 10.49 11.49 14.99
CA VAL A 34 11.23 10.27 14.63
C VAL A 34 11.76 10.34 13.20
N PRO A 35 12.92 9.73 12.89
CA PRO A 35 13.48 9.73 11.53
C PRO A 35 12.59 8.99 10.52
N TYR A 36 11.87 7.96 10.98
CA TYR A 36 11.02 7.09 10.17
C TYR A 36 9.59 7.07 10.70
N PRO A 37 8.80 8.13 10.47
CA PRO A 37 7.43 8.23 10.98
C PRO A 37 6.46 7.27 10.28
N LEU A 38 6.80 6.81 9.07
CA LEU A 38 6.00 5.84 8.32
C LEU A 38 6.81 4.56 8.15
N MET A 39 6.24 3.45 8.63
CA MET A 39 6.86 2.13 8.53
C MET A 39 5.83 1.11 8.05
N VAL A 40 6.30 -0.01 7.50
CA VAL A 40 5.41 -1.06 6.98
C VAL A 40 5.58 -2.31 7.81
N VAL A 41 4.45 -2.89 8.24
CA VAL A 41 4.41 -4.18 8.93
C VAL A 41 4.60 -5.30 7.91
N VAL A 42 5.61 -6.14 8.10
CA VAL A 42 5.99 -7.17 7.11
C VAL A 42 5.82 -8.61 7.60
N SER A 43 5.50 -8.79 8.88
CA SER A 43 5.34 -10.10 9.52
C SER A 43 3.95 -10.24 10.14
N GLN A 44 3.55 -11.47 10.45
CA GLN A 44 2.27 -11.79 11.08
C GLN A 44 2.26 -11.66 12.61
N SER A 45 3.36 -11.21 13.24
CA SER A 45 3.50 -11.28 14.71
C SER A 45 2.53 -10.37 15.46
N MET A 46 1.99 -9.34 14.80
CA MET A 46 1.05 -8.38 15.40
C MET A 46 -0.40 -8.58 14.97
N VAL A 47 -0.71 -9.64 14.20
CA VAL A 47 -2.09 -9.99 13.84
C VAL A 47 -2.86 -10.41 15.11
N PRO A 48 -4.13 -10.00 15.33
CA PRO A 48 -4.99 -9.23 14.42
C PRO A 48 -4.89 -7.70 14.57
N THR A 49 -4.13 -7.17 15.53
CA THR A 49 -4.08 -5.72 15.80
C THR A 49 -3.48 -4.92 14.66
N LEU A 50 -2.34 -5.37 14.12
CA LEU A 50 -1.71 -4.83 12.92
C LEU A 50 -1.67 -5.91 11.84
N GLY A 51 -2.23 -5.58 10.68
CA GLY A 51 -2.22 -6.44 9.50
C GLY A 51 -0.85 -6.50 8.83
N VAL A 52 -0.59 -7.59 8.14
CA VAL A 52 0.58 -7.67 7.24
C VAL A 52 0.35 -6.68 6.10
N GLY A 53 1.36 -5.87 5.79
CA GLY A 53 1.26 -4.82 4.78
C GLY A 53 0.59 -3.53 5.27
N ASP A 54 0.24 -3.41 6.55
CA ASP A 54 -0.22 -2.15 7.13
C ASP A 54 0.89 -1.10 7.10
N LEU A 55 0.51 0.13 6.73
CA LEU A 55 1.36 1.31 6.87
C LEU A 55 1.10 1.93 8.24
N ILE A 56 2.06 1.86 9.15
CA ILE A 56 1.96 2.37 10.51
C ILE A 56 2.57 3.76 10.64
N LEU A 57 1.95 4.58 11.49
CA LEU A 57 2.43 5.91 11.88
C LEU A 57 3.09 5.80 13.27
N VAL A 58 4.34 6.21 13.35
CA VAL A 58 5.18 6.10 14.54
C VAL A 58 5.51 7.48 15.09
N SER A 59 5.32 7.68 16.39
CA SER A 59 5.62 8.91 17.11
C SER A 59 6.70 8.68 18.16
N SER A 60 7.54 9.67 18.40
CA SER A 60 8.50 9.65 19.50
C SER A 60 7.77 9.62 20.85
N ILE A 61 8.47 9.09 21.85
CA ILE A 61 7.99 9.01 23.22
C ILE A 61 8.79 10.05 24.03
N GLY A 62 8.15 11.16 24.39
CA GLY A 62 8.80 12.20 25.20
C GLY A 62 8.89 11.84 26.69
N ASP A 63 7.98 11.00 27.19
CA ASP A 63 7.93 10.58 28.60
C ASP A 63 7.56 9.09 28.67
N PHE A 64 8.55 8.25 28.94
CA PHE A 64 8.39 6.79 29.03
C PHE A 64 7.52 6.34 30.22
N ASN A 65 7.28 7.21 31.20
CA ASN A 65 6.33 6.91 32.28
C ASN A 65 4.90 6.76 31.75
N LYS A 66 4.56 7.42 30.64
CA LYS A 66 3.23 7.38 30.00
C LYS A 66 3.04 6.22 29.04
N VAL A 67 4.06 5.40 28.81
CA VAL A 67 3.91 4.19 28.00
C VAL A 67 3.07 3.20 28.79
N GLU A 68 1.93 2.81 28.23
CA GLU A 68 1.07 1.80 28.85
C GLU A 68 1.64 0.41 28.55
N ALA A 69 1.84 -0.40 29.59
CA ALA A 69 2.32 -1.77 29.44
C ALA A 69 1.25 -2.71 29.98
N ALA A 70 0.59 -3.42 29.07
CA ALA A 70 -0.54 -4.27 29.36
C ALA A 70 -0.74 -5.26 28.19
N PRO A 71 -1.40 -6.41 28.42
CA PRO A 71 -1.81 -7.30 27.34
C PRO A 71 -2.77 -6.60 26.36
N PRO A 72 -2.97 -7.15 25.14
CA PRO A 72 -3.94 -6.62 24.20
C PRO A 72 -5.35 -6.55 24.82
N PRO A 73 -6.12 -5.47 24.60
CA PRO A 73 -5.86 -4.40 23.62
C PRO A 73 -5.12 -3.17 24.18
N ASP A 74 -4.82 -3.13 25.48
CA ASP A 74 -4.56 -1.87 26.20
C ASP A 74 -3.09 -1.40 26.17
N GLY A 75 -2.11 -2.30 26.04
CA GLY A 75 -0.69 -1.91 26.03
C GLY A 75 -0.26 -1.14 24.77
N ASP A 76 0.67 -0.19 24.91
CA ASP A 76 1.26 0.55 23.79
C ASP A 76 2.07 -0.40 22.88
N ILE A 77 2.02 -0.15 21.57
CA ILE A 77 2.83 -0.87 20.58
C ILE A 77 4.09 -0.07 20.31
N LEU A 78 5.24 -0.66 20.65
CA LEU A 78 6.54 -0.04 20.53
C LEU A 78 7.24 -0.47 19.25
N VAL A 79 7.97 0.47 18.66
CA VAL A 79 8.93 0.22 17.58
C VAL A 79 10.32 0.38 18.16
N PHE A 80 11.13 -0.66 18.10
CA PHE A 80 12.47 -0.66 18.71
C PHE A 80 13.48 -1.41 17.86
N GLU A 81 14.76 -1.10 18.04
CA GLU A 81 15.85 -1.76 17.32
C GLU A 81 16.01 -3.21 17.80
N ARG A 82 16.20 -4.11 16.83
CA ARG A 82 16.45 -5.52 17.11
C ARG A 82 17.78 -5.65 17.87
N PRO A 83 17.79 -6.34 19.01
CA PRO A 83 19.02 -6.57 19.77
C PRO A 83 20.10 -7.23 18.90
N GLY A 84 21.24 -6.56 18.73
CA GLY A 84 22.38 -7.05 17.95
C GLY A 84 22.27 -6.86 16.43
N ARG A 85 21.23 -6.19 15.91
CA ARG A 85 21.10 -5.84 14.49
C ARG A 85 20.63 -4.38 14.34
N PRO A 86 21.58 -3.44 14.27
CA PRO A 86 21.26 -2.03 14.01
C PRO A 86 20.44 -1.87 12.73
N GLU A 87 19.55 -0.88 12.70
CA GLU A 87 18.67 -0.55 11.56
C GLU A 87 17.63 -1.63 11.17
N GLU A 88 17.55 -2.75 11.90
CA GLU A 88 16.41 -3.66 11.86
C GLU A 88 15.45 -3.35 13.01
N TYR A 89 14.24 -2.88 12.74
CA TYR A 89 13.26 -2.58 13.79
C TYR A 89 12.25 -3.69 13.96
N ILE A 90 11.81 -3.91 15.21
CA ILE A 90 10.73 -4.80 15.63
C ILE A 90 9.56 -3.95 16.11
N VAL A 91 8.34 -4.39 15.81
CA VAL A 91 7.10 -3.74 16.24
C VAL A 91 6.32 -4.72 17.09
N HIS A 92 6.32 -4.56 18.41
CA HIS A 92 5.63 -5.45 19.35
C HIS A 92 4.99 -4.65 20.50
N ARG A 93 4.01 -5.25 21.18
CA ARG A 93 3.30 -4.62 22.30
C ARG A 93 4.13 -4.69 23.58
N ALA A 94 4.19 -3.59 24.33
CA ALA A 94 4.69 -3.59 25.70
C ALA A 94 3.66 -4.28 26.60
N VAL A 95 4.01 -5.44 27.16
CA VAL A 95 3.13 -6.20 28.07
C VAL A 95 3.49 -5.99 29.53
N GLU A 96 4.75 -5.65 29.81
CA GLU A 96 5.22 -5.27 31.13
C GLU A 96 6.30 -4.19 31.00
N LYS A 97 6.44 -3.35 32.03
CA LYS A 97 7.55 -2.40 32.15
C LYS A 97 8.03 -2.32 33.58
N TYR A 98 9.34 -2.15 33.75
CA TYR A 98 9.96 -1.97 35.05
C TYR A 98 11.19 -1.06 34.94
N MET A 99 11.63 -0.52 36.07
CA MET A 99 12.83 0.32 36.14
C MET A 99 14.05 -0.54 36.45
N GLU A 100 15.13 -0.37 35.70
CA GLU A 100 16.46 -0.86 36.03
C GLU A 100 17.42 0.32 36.07
N GLY A 101 17.86 0.70 37.28
CA GLY A 101 18.54 1.97 37.50
C GLY A 101 17.61 3.15 37.18
N ASP A 102 18.07 4.04 36.28
CA ASP A 102 17.35 5.24 35.86
C ASP A 102 16.63 5.08 34.50
N LYS A 103 16.44 3.85 34.03
CA LYS A 103 15.86 3.57 32.70
C LYS A 103 14.69 2.60 32.78
N TRP A 104 13.68 2.85 31.96
CA TRP A 104 12.61 1.90 31.72
C TRP A 104 13.08 0.77 30.82
N LEU A 105 12.78 -0.46 31.24
CA LEU A 105 12.84 -1.65 30.42
C LEU A 105 11.42 -2.14 30.14
N PHE A 106 11.21 -2.59 28.91
CA PHE A 106 9.93 -3.08 28.42
C PHE A 106 10.05 -4.56 28.08
N VAL A 107 9.18 -5.38 28.65
CA VAL A 107 8.93 -6.73 28.15
C VAL A 107 7.95 -6.59 27.00
N THR A 108 8.35 -7.03 25.81
CA THR A 108 7.56 -6.90 24.60
C THR A 108 7.08 -8.25 24.10
N LYS A 109 5.94 -8.26 23.41
CA LYS A 109 5.37 -9.46 22.82
C LYS A 109 4.60 -9.12 21.55
N GLY A 110 4.79 -9.92 20.50
CA GLY A 110 3.90 -9.91 19.36
C GLY A 110 2.52 -10.45 19.74
N ASP A 111 1.45 -9.75 19.39
CA ASP A 111 0.07 -10.15 19.71
C ASP A 111 -0.25 -11.59 19.26
N ASN A 112 0.34 -12.04 18.14
CA ASN A 112 0.22 -13.38 17.58
C ASN A 112 1.33 -14.36 18.02
N ASN A 113 2.32 -13.92 18.80
CA ASN A 113 3.40 -14.79 19.25
C ASN A 113 2.94 -15.60 20.48
N PRO A 114 3.35 -16.87 20.63
CA PRO A 114 2.96 -17.70 21.77
C PRO A 114 3.69 -17.31 23.06
N ILE A 115 4.85 -16.66 22.95
CA ILE A 115 5.72 -16.28 24.06
C ILE A 115 6.18 -14.83 23.92
N GLU A 116 6.60 -14.24 25.03
CA GLU A 116 7.23 -12.92 25.10
C GLU A 116 8.62 -12.93 24.45
N ASP A 117 9.09 -11.76 24.05
CA ASP A 117 10.42 -11.59 23.50
C ASP A 117 11.47 -11.82 24.60
N HIS A 118 12.48 -12.63 24.30
CA HIS A 118 13.46 -13.08 25.28
C HIS A 118 14.30 -11.98 25.95
N LYS A 119 14.42 -10.83 25.31
CA LYS A 119 15.25 -9.72 25.80
C LYS A 119 14.36 -8.50 26.03
N PRO A 120 14.25 -8.03 27.28
CA PRO A 120 13.65 -6.75 27.57
C PRO A 120 14.35 -5.63 26.80
N VAL A 121 13.57 -4.63 26.39
CA VAL A 121 14.01 -3.51 25.56
C VAL A 121 14.21 -2.30 26.45
N SER A 122 15.43 -1.78 26.50
CA SER A 122 15.69 -0.48 27.15
C SER A 122 15.03 0.65 26.35
N GLN A 123 14.52 1.66 27.05
CA GLN A 123 13.98 2.89 26.46
C GLN A 123 14.91 3.54 25.42
N ASP A 124 16.24 3.37 25.54
CA ASP A 124 17.21 3.94 24.59
C ASP A 124 17.17 3.28 23.20
N HIS A 125 16.65 2.05 23.12
CA HIS A 125 16.50 1.30 21.87
C HIS A 125 15.10 1.45 21.27
N VAL A 126 14.20 2.16 21.94
CA VAL A 126 12.84 2.42 21.45
C VAL A 126 12.89 3.63 20.52
N LEU A 127 12.54 3.40 19.25
CA LEU A 127 12.41 4.45 18.24
C LEU A 127 11.17 5.31 18.52
N GLY A 128 10.06 4.68 18.92
CA GLY A 128 8.81 5.35 19.19
C GLY A 128 7.66 4.37 19.43
N ARG A 129 6.44 4.89 19.47
CA ARG A 129 5.20 4.10 19.57
C ARG A 129 4.31 4.28 18.35
N VAL A 130 3.54 3.25 18.04
CA VAL A 130 2.54 3.28 16.97
C VAL A 130 1.33 4.09 17.42
N VAL A 131 0.96 5.13 16.67
CA VAL A 131 -0.19 6.00 16.98
C VAL A 131 -1.32 5.89 15.94
N GLY A 132 -1.08 5.17 14.84
CA GLY A 132 -2.08 4.96 13.81
C GLY A 132 -1.64 3.94 12.76
N ARG A 133 -2.59 3.46 11.96
CA ARG A 133 -2.33 2.56 10.83
C ARG A 133 -3.25 2.85 9.66
N ILE A 134 -2.76 2.60 8.45
CA ILE A 134 -3.54 2.55 7.22
C ILE A 134 -3.45 1.11 6.70
N PRO A 135 -4.56 0.35 6.70
CA PRO A 135 -4.55 -1.04 6.28
C PRO A 135 -4.01 -1.21 4.86
N ILE A 136 -3.26 -2.29 4.61
CA ILE A 136 -2.78 -2.81 3.31
C ILE A 136 -1.97 -1.84 2.41
N LEU A 137 -1.95 -0.54 2.69
CA LEU A 137 -1.32 0.47 1.83
C LEU A 137 0.21 0.32 1.78
N GLY A 138 0.80 -0.31 2.79
CA GLY A 138 2.22 -0.63 2.85
C GLY A 138 2.68 -1.62 1.76
N TYR A 139 1.77 -2.38 1.15
CA TYR A 139 2.12 -3.25 0.02
C TYR A 139 2.65 -2.48 -1.20
N LEU A 140 2.21 -1.24 -1.43
CA LEU A 140 2.71 -0.42 -2.55
C LEU A 140 4.22 -0.13 -2.47
N PRO A 141 4.73 0.51 -1.40
CA PRO A 141 6.16 0.74 -1.29
C PRO A 141 6.96 -0.56 -1.17
N LEU A 142 6.38 -1.65 -0.66
CA LEU A 142 7.04 -2.96 -0.66
C LEU A 142 7.20 -3.51 -2.09
N LEU A 143 6.16 -3.44 -2.92
CA LEU A 143 6.20 -3.92 -4.30
C LEU A 143 7.19 -3.12 -5.14
N LEU A 144 7.25 -1.79 -4.98
CA LEU A 144 8.20 -0.93 -5.71
C LEU A 144 9.68 -1.22 -5.38
N LYS A 145 9.98 -1.88 -4.25
CA LYS A 145 11.35 -2.29 -3.89
C LYS A 145 11.79 -3.57 -4.59
N THR A 146 10.85 -4.34 -5.13
CA THR A 146 11.13 -5.57 -5.88
C THR A 146 11.42 -5.24 -7.35
N ARG A 147 12.31 -5.99 -8.00
CA ARG A 147 12.55 -5.96 -9.44
C ARG A 147 11.29 -6.35 -10.22
N GLY A 148 10.59 -7.39 -9.77
CA GLY A 148 9.33 -7.83 -10.39
C GLY A 148 8.24 -6.77 -10.32
N GLY A 149 8.06 -6.15 -9.16
CA GLY A 149 7.08 -5.10 -8.92
C GLY A 149 7.42 -3.79 -9.62
N LEU A 150 8.69 -3.37 -9.61
CA LEU A 150 9.14 -2.23 -10.41
C LEU A 150 8.91 -2.49 -11.91
N GLY A 151 9.31 -3.66 -12.40
CA GLY A 151 9.09 -4.07 -13.79
C GLY A 151 7.62 -4.07 -14.18
N PHE A 152 6.73 -4.52 -13.28
CA PHE A 152 5.28 -4.46 -13.46
C PHE A 152 4.78 -3.03 -13.65
N ILE A 153 5.15 -2.12 -12.74
CA ILE A 153 4.75 -0.71 -12.81
C ILE A 153 5.29 -0.03 -14.07
N LEU A 154 6.56 -0.26 -14.42
CA LEU A 154 7.16 0.27 -15.64
C LEU A 154 6.46 -0.26 -16.90
N THR A 155 6.10 -1.55 -16.93
CA THR A 155 5.36 -2.16 -18.03
C THR A 155 3.97 -1.53 -18.16
N LEU A 156 3.27 -1.35 -17.04
CA LEU A 156 1.95 -0.70 -17.01
C LEU A 156 2.03 0.75 -17.54
N MET A 157 3.03 1.52 -17.09
CA MET A 157 3.30 2.87 -17.59
C MET A 157 3.59 2.88 -19.09
N LEU A 158 4.41 1.95 -19.57
CA LEU A 158 4.74 1.83 -20.99
C LEU A 158 3.50 1.51 -21.84
N LEU A 159 2.66 0.58 -21.40
CA LEU A 159 1.40 0.24 -22.09
C LEU A 159 0.47 1.44 -22.20
N ILE A 160 0.38 2.24 -21.15
CA ILE A 160 -0.43 3.47 -21.11
C ILE A 160 0.10 4.50 -22.10
N LEU A 161 1.42 4.73 -22.11
CA LEU A 161 2.06 5.66 -23.04
C LEU A 161 1.92 5.22 -24.51
N LEU A 162 2.06 3.92 -24.77
CA LEU A 162 1.95 3.36 -26.12
C LEU A 162 0.50 3.11 -26.55
N SER A 163 -0.48 3.21 -25.64
CA SER A 163 -1.87 2.91 -25.95
C SER A 163 -2.42 3.73 -27.12
N ASP A 164 -2.00 4.99 -27.25
CA ASP A 164 -2.42 5.88 -28.34
C ASP A 164 -1.75 5.56 -29.69
N ILE A 165 -0.56 4.97 -29.67
CA ILE A 165 0.16 4.51 -30.86
C ILE A 165 -0.41 3.16 -31.31
N LEU A 166 -0.60 2.25 -30.36
CA LEU A 166 -1.09 0.89 -30.58
C LEU A 166 -2.56 0.87 -30.98
N ILE A 167 -3.36 1.80 -30.45
CA ILE A 167 -4.80 1.83 -30.64
C ILE A 167 -5.23 3.22 -31.14
N PRO A 168 -5.42 3.40 -32.46
CA PRO A 168 -5.73 4.71 -33.03
C PRO A 168 -7.04 5.26 -32.48
N ARG A 169 -7.02 6.52 -32.03
CA ARG A 169 -8.22 7.23 -31.55
C ARG A 169 -9.15 7.51 -32.72
N ARG A 170 -10.41 7.06 -32.63
CA ARG A 170 -11.45 7.47 -33.59
C ARG A 170 -11.75 8.96 -33.40
N ARG A 171 -11.36 9.80 -34.35
CA ARG A 171 -11.71 11.24 -34.35
C ARG A 171 -13.20 11.39 -34.55
N GLY A 172 -13.85 12.13 -33.64
CA GLY A 172 -15.26 12.50 -33.75
C GLY A 172 -16.02 12.22 -32.46
N VAL A 173 -16.56 13.29 -31.88
CA VAL A 173 -17.49 13.33 -30.74
C VAL A 173 -16.84 13.05 -29.37
N LYS A 174 -16.78 14.09 -28.53
CA LYS A 174 -16.56 13.94 -27.08
C LYS A 174 -17.73 13.14 -26.53
N ALA A 175 -17.48 12.10 -25.71
CA ALA A 175 -18.54 11.50 -24.93
C ALA A 175 -19.17 12.63 -24.09
N GLY A 176 -20.41 12.99 -24.40
CA GLY A 176 -21.25 13.71 -23.47
C GLY A 176 -21.84 12.68 -22.51
N GLY A 177 -22.25 13.14 -21.34
CA GLY A 177 -23.07 12.33 -20.44
C GLY A 177 -22.34 11.96 -19.15
N MET A 178 -22.98 12.33 -18.05
CA MET A 178 -22.60 12.03 -16.67
C MET A 178 -22.04 10.60 -16.49
N VAL A 179 -21.07 10.46 -15.58
CA VAL A 179 -20.62 9.14 -15.11
C VAL A 179 -21.86 8.36 -14.66
N SER A 180 -22.16 7.25 -15.34
CA SER A 180 -23.28 6.41 -14.96
C SER A 180 -23.15 6.04 -13.47
N PRO A 181 -24.22 6.15 -12.66
CA PRO A 181 -24.21 5.72 -11.27
C PRO A 181 -23.72 4.26 -11.11
N LEU A 182 -23.96 3.43 -12.12
CA LEU A 182 -23.47 2.04 -12.17
C LEU A 182 -21.94 1.96 -12.16
N VAL A 183 -21.24 2.88 -12.85
CA VAL A 183 -19.78 2.91 -12.84
C VAL A 183 -19.26 3.37 -11.49
N LEU A 184 -19.88 4.36 -10.86
CA LEU A 184 -19.50 4.78 -9.51
C LEU A 184 -19.63 3.62 -8.52
N LEU A 185 -20.70 2.81 -8.63
CA LEU A 185 -20.90 1.62 -7.80
C LEU A 185 -19.79 0.57 -7.94
N THR A 186 -19.12 0.47 -9.10
CA THR A 186 -17.97 -0.44 -9.28
C THR A 186 -16.68 0.07 -8.62
N LEU A 187 -16.60 1.36 -8.32
CA LEU A 187 -15.41 2.01 -7.76
C LEU A 187 -15.52 2.24 -6.25
N LEU A 188 -16.73 2.31 -5.71
CA LEU A 188 -17.02 2.57 -4.29
C LEU A 188 -16.53 1.50 -3.29
N PRO A 189 -16.52 0.19 -3.60
CA PRO A 189 -16.10 -0.83 -2.64
C PRO A 189 -14.63 -0.67 -2.20
N ALA A 190 -13.80 -0.11 -3.06
CA ALA A 190 -12.38 0.01 -2.85
C ALA A 190 -11.93 1.10 -1.87
N PRO A 191 -12.48 2.33 -1.83
CA PRO A 191 -12.23 3.24 -0.73
C PRO A 191 -12.90 2.75 0.57
N LEU A 192 -14.03 2.06 0.48
CA LEU A 192 -14.74 1.54 1.65
C LEU A 192 -13.98 0.38 2.33
N ILE A 193 -13.13 -0.35 1.59
CA ILE A 193 -12.34 -1.44 2.16
C ILE A 193 -11.42 -0.96 3.28
N TYR A 194 -10.84 0.24 3.18
CA TYR A 194 -9.96 0.76 4.21
C TYR A 194 -10.69 0.97 5.52
N LEU A 195 -11.98 1.34 5.48
CA LEU A 195 -12.80 1.50 6.67
C LEU A 195 -13.20 0.13 7.25
N ILE A 196 -13.48 -0.84 6.39
CA ILE A 196 -13.88 -2.19 6.80
C ILE A 196 -12.69 -2.97 7.38
N LEU A 197 -11.50 -2.86 6.78
CA LEU A 197 -10.25 -3.47 7.26
C LEU A 197 -9.72 -2.89 8.58
N LEU A 198 -10.32 -1.80 9.07
CA LEU A 198 -10.10 -1.37 10.46
C LEU A 198 -10.79 -2.29 11.46
N ARG A 199 -11.79 -3.09 11.03
CA ARG A 199 -12.51 -4.06 11.84
C ARG A 199 -12.12 -5.48 11.45
N PRO A 200 -11.59 -6.29 12.38
CA PRO A 200 -11.22 -7.66 12.08
C PRO A 200 -12.44 -8.55 11.79
N GLY A 201 -12.28 -9.54 10.90
CA GLY A 201 -13.18 -10.69 10.74
C GLY A 201 -13.85 -10.90 9.37
N TRP A 202 -13.92 -9.90 8.49
CA TRP A 202 -14.56 -9.99 7.16
C TRP A 202 -13.60 -9.68 6.01
N GLU A 203 -12.30 -9.81 6.26
CA GLU A 203 -11.30 -9.24 5.37
C GLU A 203 -11.28 -9.91 3.99
N VAL A 204 -11.34 -11.25 3.95
CA VAL A 204 -11.30 -12.01 2.69
C VAL A 204 -12.53 -11.74 1.84
N GLU A 205 -13.72 -11.73 2.43
CA GLU A 205 -14.98 -11.49 1.72
C GLU A 205 -15.01 -10.10 1.09
N VAL A 206 -14.53 -9.10 1.83
CA VAL A 206 -14.52 -7.70 1.39
C VAL A 206 -13.46 -7.48 0.31
N GLU A 207 -12.29 -8.10 0.43
CA GLU A 207 -11.25 -8.08 -0.61
C GLU A 207 -11.72 -8.74 -1.91
N LEU A 208 -12.38 -9.89 -1.81
CA LEU A 208 -12.96 -10.58 -2.98
C LEU A 208 -14.09 -9.76 -3.62
N LEU A 209 -14.93 -9.12 -2.81
CA LEU A 209 -15.97 -8.21 -3.31
C LEU A 209 -15.37 -7.01 -4.03
N ALA A 210 -14.33 -6.39 -3.46
CA ALA A 210 -13.63 -5.27 -4.08
C ALA A 210 -12.96 -5.68 -5.40
N LEU A 211 -12.35 -6.87 -5.46
CA LEU A 211 -11.76 -7.39 -6.69
C LEU A 211 -12.84 -7.70 -7.75
N SER A 212 -13.94 -8.30 -7.34
CA SER A 212 -15.07 -8.64 -8.22
C SER A 212 -15.72 -7.40 -8.82
N THR A 213 -15.90 -6.36 -8.00
CA THR A 213 -16.48 -5.07 -8.45
C THR A 213 -15.54 -4.32 -9.36
N TRP A 214 -14.22 -4.35 -9.10
CA TRP A 214 -13.23 -3.84 -10.04
C TRP A 214 -13.24 -4.58 -11.39
N TYR A 215 -13.38 -5.92 -11.38
CA TYR A 215 -13.53 -6.69 -12.62
C TYR A 215 -14.77 -6.31 -13.42
N ILE A 216 -15.90 -6.05 -12.76
CA ILE A 216 -17.10 -5.54 -13.41
C ILE A 216 -16.87 -4.11 -13.95
N GLY A 217 -16.08 -3.30 -13.24
CA GLY A 217 -15.68 -1.97 -13.68
C GLY A 217 -14.77 -1.97 -14.92
N CYS A 218 -13.88 -2.95 -15.06
CA CYS A 218 -12.92 -3.04 -16.18
C CYS A 218 -13.56 -2.88 -17.58
N PRO A 219 -14.64 -3.59 -17.95
CA PRO A 219 -15.32 -3.37 -19.22
C PRO A 219 -16.24 -2.15 -19.22
N LEU A 220 -16.84 -1.78 -18.08
CA LEU A 220 -17.82 -0.70 -17.97
C LEU A 220 -17.22 0.70 -18.03
N ILE A 221 -16.05 0.91 -17.42
CA ILE A 221 -15.37 2.21 -17.37
C ILE A 221 -15.11 2.76 -18.79
N PRO A 222 -14.49 1.99 -19.72
CA PRO A 222 -14.32 2.44 -21.10
C PRO A 222 -15.64 2.81 -21.78
N LEU A 223 -16.74 2.11 -21.48
CA LEU A 223 -18.04 2.34 -22.13
C LEU A 223 -18.73 3.62 -21.66
N ALA A 224 -18.50 4.00 -20.40
CA ALA A 224 -19.17 5.13 -19.77
C ALA A 224 -18.40 6.45 -19.86
N LEU A 225 -17.06 6.42 -19.95
CA LEU A 225 -16.22 7.61 -19.93
C LEU A 225 -15.54 7.85 -21.27
N ASP A 226 -14.96 9.02 -21.48
CA ASP A 226 -14.02 9.22 -22.58
C ASP A 226 -12.73 8.40 -22.36
N ASP A 227 -11.97 8.16 -23.43
CA ASP A 227 -10.82 7.25 -23.39
C ASP A 227 -9.74 7.68 -22.39
N ASP A 228 -9.49 8.99 -22.26
CA ASP A 228 -8.47 9.54 -21.37
C ASP A 228 -8.92 9.40 -19.91
N SER A 229 -10.14 9.84 -19.58
CA SER A 229 -10.68 9.68 -18.22
C SER A 229 -10.83 8.21 -17.83
N SER A 230 -11.21 7.33 -18.76
CA SER A 230 -11.32 5.89 -18.53
C SER A 230 -9.98 5.30 -18.06
N MET A 231 -8.92 5.63 -18.80
CA MET A 231 -7.58 5.12 -18.54
C MET A 231 -7.03 5.65 -17.21
N ILE A 232 -7.19 6.95 -16.95
CA ILE A 232 -6.74 7.58 -15.71
C ILE A 232 -7.47 6.99 -14.50
N LEU A 233 -8.80 6.91 -14.54
CA LEU A 233 -9.60 6.41 -13.44
C LEU A 233 -9.30 4.94 -13.13
N TRP A 234 -9.24 4.10 -14.17
CA TRP A 234 -8.90 2.69 -14.03
C TRP A 234 -7.49 2.50 -13.45
N LEU A 235 -6.51 3.28 -13.92
CA LEU A 235 -5.13 3.24 -13.42
C LEU A 235 -5.06 3.60 -11.93
N TYR A 236 -5.66 4.72 -11.54
CA TYR A 236 -5.66 5.14 -10.13
C TYR A 236 -6.26 4.07 -9.25
N HIS A 237 -7.37 3.48 -9.69
CA HIS A 237 -8.04 2.47 -8.92
C HIS A 237 -7.27 1.14 -8.84
N LEU A 238 -6.67 0.69 -9.96
CA LEU A 238 -5.78 -0.46 -9.99
C LEU A 238 -4.60 -0.28 -9.01
N VAL A 239 -3.91 0.86 -9.11
CA VAL A 239 -2.70 1.10 -8.32
C VAL A 239 -3.04 1.32 -6.85
N LEU A 240 -3.94 2.24 -6.53
CA LEU A 240 -4.16 2.63 -5.14
C LEU A 240 -4.91 1.57 -4.34
N SER A 241 -5.78 0.78 -4.97
CA SER A 241 -6.64 -0.15 -4.24
C SER A 241 -6.39 -1.60 -4.61
N VAL A 242 -6.47 -1.95 -5.90
CA VAL A 242 -6.50 -3.36 -6.32
C VAL A 242 -5.17 -4.06 -6.08
N ILE A 243 -4.03 -3.38 -6.32
CA ILE A 243 -2.72 -3.96 -6.03
C ILE A 243 -2.55 -4.28 -4.53
N PRO A 244 -2.78 -3.33 -3.60
CA PRO A 244 -2.80 -3.63 -2.16
C PRO A 244 -3.72 -4.79 -1.78
N ILE A 245 -4.94 -4.79 -2.31
CA ILE A 245 -5.94 -5.84 -2.04
C ILE A 245 -5.45 -7.20 -2.52
N ALA A 246 -4.93 -7.29 -3.73
CA ALA A 246 -4.41 -8.54 -4.28
C ALA A 246 -3.18 -9.04 -3.50
N CYS A 247 -2.34 -8.13 -3.00
CA CYS A 247 -1.24 -8.49 -2.12
C CYS A 247 -1.71 -9.01 -0.74
N ASP A 248 -2.68 -8.35 -0.10
CA ASP A 248 -3.22 -8.83 1.19
C ASP A 248 -3.96 -10.15 1.03
N LEU A 249 -4.75 -10.30 -0.03
CA LEU A 249 -5.44 -11.55 -0.35
C LEU A 249 -4.44 -12.70 -0.58
N THR A 250 -3.29 -12.42 -1.21
CA THR A 250 -2.21 -13.39 -1.38
C THR A 250 -1.67 -13.85 -0.02
N TRP A 251 -1.47 -12.91 0.92
CA TRP A 251 -1.08 -13.24 2.28
C TRP A 251 -2.15 -14.10 2.97
N ARG A 252 -3.43 -13.71 2.91
CA ARG A 252 -4.51 -14.43 3.61
C ARG A 252 -4.70 -15.85 3.10
N LEU A 253 -4.59 -16.05 1.78
CA LEU A 253 -4.80 -17.35 1.15
C LEU A 253 -3.57 -18.26 1.21
N TYR A 254 -2.36 -17.72 1.00
CA TYR A 254 -1.14 -18.53 0.82
C TYR A 254 -0.13 -18.39 1.94
N ARG A 255 -0.40 -17.54 2.93
CA ARG A 255 0.49 -17.26 4.08
C ARG A 255 1.89 -16.77 3.68
N ILE A 256 1.99 -16.08 2.54
CA ILE A 256 3.23 -15.47 2.08
C ILE A 256 3.30 -14.01 2.55
N THR A 257 4.16 -13.71 3.53
CA THR A 257 4.37 -12.36 4.06
C THR A 257 5.51 -11.62 3.33
N PRO A 258 5.52 -10.27 3.33
CA PRO A 258 6.62 -9.48 2.77
C PRO A 258 7.98 -9.74 3.40
N SER A 259 8.04 -10.18 4.67
CA SER A 259 9.30 -10.56 5.32
C SER A 259 10.00 -11.73 4.62
N MET A 260 9.26 -12.54 3.85
CA MET A 260 9.80 -13.67 3.11
C MET A 260 10.23 -13.31 1.69
N TRP A 261 10.05 -12.06 1.24
CA TRP A 261 10.35 -11.68 -0.14
C TRP A 261 11.84 -11.56 -0.45
N TRP A 262 12.67 -11.43 0.58
CA TRP A 262 14.10 -11.19 0.46
C TRP A 262 14.88 -12.15 1.37
N TYR A 263 16.14 -12.43 1.02
CA TYR A 263 17.02 -13.25 1.87
C TYR A 263 17.43 -12.57 3.18
N VAL A 264 17.40 -11.23 3.21
CA VAL A 264 17.65 -10.45 4.42
C VAL A 264 16.30 -10.05 5.00
N SER A 265 16.05 -10.48 6.23
CA SER A 265 14.77 -10.34 6.93
C SER A 265 14.88 -9.27 8.01
N GLY A 266 14.02 -8.25 7.94
CA GLY A 266 13.81 -7.22 8.96
C GLY A 266 12.32 -6.98 9.16
N SER A 267 11.90 -6.50 10.34
CA SER A 267 10.48 -6.27 10.67
C SER A 267 9.95 -4.93 10.16
N THR A 268 10.83 -4.09 9.61
CA THR A 268 10.49 -2.90 8.82
C THR A 268 11.55 -2.72 7.74
N VAL A 269 11.15 -2.48 6.50
CA VAL A 269 12.10 -2.28 5.40
C VAL A 269 12.26 -0.77 5.18
N PRO A 270 13.40 -0.13 5.53
CA PRO A 270 13.68 1.24 5.11
C PRO A 270 13.77 1.33 3.57
N VAL A 271 13.52 2.51 3.00
CA VAL A 271 13.22 2.72 1.56
C VAL A 271 14.42 2.51 0.61
N SER A 272 15.61 2.22 1.10
CA SER A 272 16.83 2.12 0.28
C SER A 272 17.19 0.68 -0.15
N LEU A 273 16.35 0.06 -1.02
CA LEU A 273 16.42 -1.40 -1.21
C LEU A 273 16.25 -1.96 -2.63
N LEU A 274 16.46 -1.17 -3.69
CA LEU A 274 16.30 -1.65 -5.08
C LEU A 274 17.24 -2.81 -5.50
N LEU A 275 18.15 -3.24 -4.62
CA LEU A 275 19.22 -4.21 -4.90
C LEU A 275 19.12 -5.52 -4.11
N MET A 276 18.12 -5.71 -3.25
CA MET A 276 18.00 -6.97 -2.51
C MET A 276 17.68 -8.16 -3.42
N LYS A 277 18.24 -9.32 -3.08
CA LYS A 277 17.96 -10.58 -3.80
C LYS A 277 16.60 -11.12 -3.37
N GLU A 278 15.69 -11.20 -4.32
CA GLU A 278 14.35 -11.76 -4.15
C GLU A 278 14.40 -13.28 -3.91
N THR A 279 13.46 -13.78 -3.13
CA THR A 279 13.29 -15.21 -2.85
C THR A 279 12.33 -15.87 -3.84
N PRO A 280 12.32 -17.22 -3.93
CA PRO A 280 11.29 -17.94 -4.68
C PRO A 280 9.86 -17.66 -4.18
N LEU A 281 9.69 -17.40 -2.87
CA LEU A 281 8.39 -17.07 -2.28
C LEU A 281 7.85 -15.73 -2.78
N TYR A 282 8.73 -14.76 -3.03
CA TYR A 282 8.32 -13.52 -3.70
C TYR A 282 7.75 -13.81 -5.10
N GLN A 283 8.43 -14.65 -5.90
CA GLN A 283 7.96 -14.97 -7.25
C GLN A 283 6.60 -15.67 -7.23
N GLU A 284 6.37 -16.53 -6.24
CA GLU A 284 5.07 -17.17 -6.02
C GLU A 284 3.98 -16.16 -5.67
N ALA A 285 4.24 -15.27 -4.69
CA ALA A 285 3.30 -14.21 -4.34
C ALA A 285 3.01 -13.28 -5.52
N PHE A 286 4.04 -12.93 -6.29
CA PHE A 286 3.91 -12.10 -7.48
C PHE A 286 3.09 -12.78 -8.59
N ARG A 287 3.21 -14.11 -8.74
CA ARG A 287 2.35 -14.88 -9.64
C ARG A 287 0.88 -14.80 -9.24
N HIS A 288 0.56 -14.89 -7.95
CA HIS A 288 -0.81 -14.72 -7.45
C HIS A 288 -1.33 -13.29 -7.66
N LEU A 289 -0.50 -12.28 -7.40
CA LEU A 289 -0.83 -10.88 -7.73
C LEU A 289 -1.21 -10.74 -9.21
N LEU A 290 -0.42 -11.33 -10.12
CA LEU A 290 -0.74 -11.32 -11.56
C LEU A 290 -2.02 -12.10 -11.86
N LEU A 291 -2.24 -13.25 -11.24
CA LEU A 291 -3.47 -14.03 -11.42
C LEU A 291 -4.72 -13.23 -11.02
N PHE A 292 -4.64 -12.45 -9.94
CA PHE A 292 -5.74 -11.62 -9.46
C PHE A 292 -5.94 -10.33 -10.26
N THR A 293 -4.93 -9.82 -10.97
CA THR A 293 -5.01 -8.50 -11.62
C THR A 293 -5.02 -8.56 -13.14
N LEU A 294 -4.27 -9.49 -13.74
CA LEU A 294 -4.07 -9.58 -15.18
C LEU A 294 -5.38 -9.80 -15.96
N PRO A 295 -6.32 -10.66 -15.55
CA PRO A 295 -7.58 -10.82 -16.27
C PRO A 295 -8.37 -9.50 -16.38
N GLY A 296 -8.41 -8.72 -15.30
CA GLY A 296 -9.05 -7.40 -15.27
C GLY A 296 -8.35 -6.40 -16.20
N CYS A 297 -7.01 -6.37 -16.18
CA CYS A 297 -6.21 -5.56 -17.11
C CYS A 297 -6.52 -5.89 -18.57
N LEU A 298 -6.52 -7.19 -18.92
CA LEU A 298 -6.82 -7.63 -20.28
C LEU A 298 -8.24 -7.26 -20.70
N LEU A 299 -9.22 -7.41 -19.80
CA LEU A 299 -10.61 -7.05 -20.04
C LEU A 299 -10.79 -5.55 -20.28
N PHE A 300 -10.12 -4.71 -19.49
CA PHE A 300 -10.12 -3.26 -19.66
C PHE A 300 -9.54 -2.85 -21.02
N PHE A 301 -8.33 -3.32 -21.35
CA PHE A 301 -7.69 -2.98 -22.62
C PHE A 301 -8.44 -3.54 -23.83
N ALA A 302 -9.04 -4.73 -23.73
CA ALA A 302 -9.90 -5.29 -24.77
C ALA A 302 -11.15 -4.42 -25.00
N SER A 303 -11.83 -4.00 -23.92
CA SER A 303 -12.99 -3.11 -24.01
C SER A 303 -12.63 -1.75 -24.60
N LEU A 304 -11.53 -1.14 -24.12
CA LEU A 304 -11.02 0.13 -24.65
C LEU A 304 -10.67 0.01 -26.14
N THR A 305 -10.03 -1.08 -26.55
CA THR A 305 -9.69 -1.35 -27.96
C THR A 305 -10.95 -1.50 -28.81
N ALA A 306 -11.93 -2.29 -28.35
CA ALA A 306 -13.18 -2.50 -29.06
C ALA A 306 -13.96 -1.19 -29.25
N LYS A 307 -14.02 -0.35 -28.21
CA LYS A 307 -14.59 1.00 -28.29
C LYS A 307 -13.85 1.89 -29.30
N ARG A 308 -12.51 1.93 -29.26
CA ARG A 308 -11.70 2.74 -30.20
C ARG A 308 -11.89 2.28 -31.65
N ARG A 309 -12.10 0.98 -31.87
CA ARG A 309 -12.43 0.40 -33.19
C ARG A 309 -13.91 0.58 -33.60
N GLY A 310 -14.76 1.07 -32.71
CA GLY A 310 -16.20 1.26 -32.98
C GLY A 310 -17.02 -0.03 -32.96
N LEU A 311 -16.51 -1.10 -32.33
CA LEU A 311 -17.21 -2.38 -32.18
C LEU A 311 -18.27 -2.35 -31.07
N ILE A 312 -18.20 -1.39 -30.15
CA ILE A 312 -19.15 -1.23 -29.04
C ILE A 312 -19.74 0.20 -29.10
N PRO A 313 -21.07 0.37 -28.95
CA PRO A 313 -21.69 1.69 -28.88
C PRO A 313 -21.16 2.50 -27.70
N ARG A 314 -20.94 3.80 -27.89
CA ARG A 314 -20.67 4.72 -26.78
C ARG A 314 -21.97 4.96 -26.02
N ALA A 315 -21.92 4.95 -24.68
CA ALA A 315 -23.01 5.55 -23.90
C ALA A 315 -23.17 7.01 -24.36
N VAL A 316 -24.39 7.39 -24.71
CA VAL A 316 -24.78 8.76 -25.09
C VAL A 316 -25.25 9.49 -23.84
#